data_AF-A0A9P3UQV7-F1
#
_entry.id   AF-A0A9P3UQV7-F1
#
_cell.length_a   1.000
_cell.length_b   1.000
_cell.length_c   1.000
_cell.angle_alpha   90.00
_cell.angle_beta   90.00
_cell.angle_gamma   90.00
#
_symmetry.space_group_name_H-M   'P 1'
#
loop_
_entity.id
_entity.type
_entity.pdbx_description
1 polymer ?
#
loop_
_entity_poly.entity_id
_entity_poly.type
_entity_poly.pdbx_seq_one_letter_code
_entity_poly.pdbx_strand_id
1 'polypeptide(L)'
;MSSQFEGESSTFQQTRILTPLQVHCDGPRGNLSETLAQRKPITCATSGVSFDAAPAPVAVFFDFYLLPQLQATRALSGHPAPVIAFAPIGCTGFLRNWGPESVGGRGDFGAQIDAEAQRTGKSPLEVGEEVYTLVSSLHAE
;
A
#
# COMPACT_ATOMS: atom_id res chain seq x y z
N MET A 1 -17.18 41.76 23.51
CA MET A 1 -16.20 42.29 22.53
C MET A 1 -15.80 41.13 21.63
N SER A 2 -16.46 41.04 20.48
CA SER A 2 -16.12 40.12 19.40
C SER A 2 -14.91 40.68 18.65
N SER A 3 -13.91 39.87 18.34
CA SER A 3 -13.01 40.16 17.23
C SER A 3 -13.04 38.98 16.26
N GLN A 4 -13.53 39.29 15.07
CA GLN A 4 -13.50 38.47 13.88
C GLN A 4 -12.04 38.20 13.47
N PHE A 5 -11.79 37.00 12.97
CA PHE A 5 -10.69 36.74 12.03
C PHE A 5 -11.34 36.15 10.78
N GLU A 6 -11.72 37.02 9.86
CA GLU A 6 -12.05 36.66 8.49
C GLU A 6 -10.78 36.73 7.64
N GLY A 7 -10.61 35.74 6.77
CA GLY A 7 -9.99 35.93 5.47
C GLY A 7 -8.50 35.66 5.37
N GLU A 8 -8.14 34.41 5.07
CA GLU A 8 -7.11 34.14 4.07
C GLU A 8 -7.51 32.88 3.28
N SER A 9 -8.20 33.16 2.17
CA SER A 9 -8.42 32.24 1.06
C SER A 9 -7.07 31.98 0.39
N SER A 10 -6.37 30.94 0.83
CA SER A 10 -5.15 30.46 0.16
C SER A 10 -5.37 29.01 -0.23
N THR A 11 -5.91 28.84 -1.43
CA THR A 11 -5.55 27.80 -2.40
C THR A 11 -4.99 26.52 -1.79
N PHE A 12 -5.82 25.79 -1.04
CA PHE A 12 -5.54 24.41 -0.70
C PHE A 12 -5.72 23.63 -2.00
N GLN A 13 -4.68 23.63 -2.84
CA GLN A 13 -4.61 22.76 -4.00
C GLN A 13 -4.90 21.37 -3.48
N GLN A 14 -6.05 20.88 -3.92
CA GLN A 14 -6.63 19.61 -3.61
C GLN A 14 -5.62 18.56 -4.04
N THR A 15 -4.70 18.25 -3.13
CA THR A 15 -3.85 17.07 -3.22
C THR A 15 -4.85 15.96 -3.05
N ARG A 16 -5.43 15.51 -4.17
CA ARG A 16 -6.19 14.27 -4.25
C ARG A 16 -5.18 13.16 -4.03
N ILE A 17 -4.78 13.00 -2.77
CA ILE A 17 -4.38 11.71 -2.25
C ILE A 17 -5.61 10.87 -2.51
N LEU A 18 -5.58 10.07 -3.57
CA LEU A 18 -6.53 9.00 -3.75
C LEU A 18 -6.26 8.06 -2.57
N THR A 19 -6.88 8.36 -1.43
CA THR A 19 -6.93 7.43 -0.32
C THR A 19 -7.63 6.18 -0.86
N PRO A 20 -7.21 4.98 -0.46
CA PRO A 20 -7.88 3.74 -0.84
C PRO A 20 -9.38 3.72 -0.50
N LEU A 21 -9.84 4.66 0.35
CA LEU A 21 -11.21 4.79 0.80
C LEU A 21 -12.21 5.29 -0.27
N GLN A 22 -11.75 5.76 -1.44
CA GLN A 22 -12.65 6.27 -2.48
C GLN A 22 -12.93 5.31 -3.64
N VAL A 23 -12.43 4.07 -3.58
CA VAL A 23 -12.74 3.06 -4.60
C VAL A 23 -13.50 1.88 -3.99
N HIS A 24 -14.61 2.20 -3.33
CA HIS A 24 -15.66 1.22 -3.02
C HIS A 24 -16.70 1.11 -4.16
N CYS A 25 -16.33 1.56 -5.37
CA CYS A 25 -17.22 1.69 -6.52
C CYS A 25 -17.00 0.64 -7.61
N ASP A 26 -16.06 -0.30 -7.41
CA ASP A 26 -15.76 -1.32 -8.40
C ASP A 26 -16.58 -2.58 -8.14
N GLY A 27 -17.44 -2.91 -9.12
CA GLY A 27 -17.81 -4.29 -9.41
C GLY A 27 -16.58 -5.16 -9.72
N PRO A 28 -16.76 -6.42 -10.16
CA PRO A 28 -15.79 -7.51 -9.98
C PRO A 28 -14.38 -7.14 -10.43
N ARG A 29 -13.49 -6.86 -9.46
CA ARG A 29 -12.01 -6.73 -9.55
C ARG A 29 -11.50 -6.24 -10.92
N GLY A 30 -12.11 -5.19 -11.45
CA GLY A 30 -11.66 -4.57 -12.69
C GLY A 30 -10.31 -3.89 -12.47
N ASN A 31 -9.48 -3.89 -13.49
CA ASN A 31 -8.14 -3.30 -13.60
C ASN A 31 -8.09 -1.78 -13.37
N LEU A 32 -8.55 -1.29 -12.22
CA LEU A 32 -8.55 0.13 -11.84
C LEU A 32 -7.22 0.83 -12.19
N SER A 33 -6.09 0.15 -11.95
CA SER A 33 -4.75 0.61 -12.33
C SER A 33 -4.59 0.94 -13.81
N GLU A 34 -5.13 0.12 -14.71
CA GLU A 34 -5.10 0.35 -16.15
C GLU A 34 -6.03 1.47 -16.56
N THR A 35 -7.23 1.54 -15.96
CA THR A 35 -8.20 2.61 -16.25
C THR A 35 -7.65 3.98 -15.82
N LEU A 36 -7.01 4.03 -14.66
CA LEU A 36 -6.30 5.21 -14.16
C LEU A 36 -5.07 5.54 -15.04
N ALA A 37 -4.28 4.54 -15.44
CA ALA A 37 -3.14 4.75 -16.33
C ALA A 37 -3.56 5.30 -17.71
N GLN A 38 -4.69 4.84 -18.24
CA GLN A 38 -5.25 5.28 -19.53
C GLN A 38 -5.99 6.63 -19.43
N ARG A 39 -6.08 7.24 -18.23
CA ARG A 39 -6.78 8.50 -17.97
C ARG A 39 -8.21 8.48 -18.52
N LYS A 40 -8.94 7.41 -18.23
CA LYS A 40 -10.35 7.27 -18.61
C LYS A 40 -11.25 7.69 -17.45
N PRO A 41 -12.43 8.27 -17.73
CA PRO A 41 -13.47 8.46 -16.72
C PRO A 41 -13.86 7.12 -16.07
N ILE A 42 -14.19 7.16 -14.78
CA ILE A 42 -14.61 5.98 -14.00
C ILE A 42 -16.06 6.20 -13.58
N THR A 43 -16.94 5.25 -13.91
CA THR A 43 -18.35 5.29 -13.47
C THR A 43 -18.56 4.28 -12.35
N CYS A 44 -19.05 4.76 -11.20
CA CYS A 44 -19.39 3.89 -10.09
C CYS A 44 -20.56 2.98 -10.47
N ALA A 45 -20.37 1.66 -10.40
CA ALA A 45 -21.40 0.71 -10.80
C ALA A 45 -22.67 0.81 -9.94
N THR A 46 -22.51 1.15 -8.65
CA THR A 46 -23.62 1.22 -7.69
C THR A 46 -24.42 2.51 -7.79
N SER A 47 -23.76 3.66 -7.87
CA SER A 47 -24.44 4.96 -7.87
C SER A 47 -24.68 5.54 -9.26
N GLY A 48 -24.05 5.00 -10.30
CA GLY A 48 -24.05 5.54 -11.66
C GLY A 48 -23.30 6.86 -11.81
N VAL A 49 -22.65 7.36 -10.74
CA VAL A 49 -21.89 8.61 -10.78
C VAL A 49 -20.61 8.40 -11.59
N SER A 50 -20.41 9.21 -12.62
CA SER A 50 -19.18 9.26 -13.40
C SER A 50 -18.22 10.30 -12.83
N PHE A 51 -16.98 9.88 -12.62
CA PHE A 51 -15.86 10.72 -12.25
C PHE A 51 -14.99 10.95 -13.48
N ASP A 52 -14.60 12.21 -13.71
CA ASP A 52 -13.68 12.55 -14.80
C ASP A 52 -12.33 11.84 -14.66
N ALA A 53 -11.64 11.72 -15.79
CA ALA A 53 -10.29 11.18 -15.86
C ALA A 53 -9.36 11.85 -14.84
N ALA A 54 -8.71 11.03 -14.01
CA ALA A 54 -7.73 11.54 -13.07
C ALA A 54 -6.48 12.09 -13.81
N PRO A 55 -5.89 13.20 -13.36
CA PRO A 55 -4.59 13.62 -13.85
C PRO A 55 -3.54 12.56 -13.51
N ALA A 56 -2.44 12.53 -14.26
CA ALA A 56 -1.34 11.62 -13.95
C ALA A 56 -0.80 11.90 -12.52
N PRO A 57 -0.49 10.84 -11.75
CA PRO A 57 0.02 11.01 -10.40
C PRO A 57 1.41 11.64 -10.42
N VAL A 58 1.62 12.64 -9.55
CA VAL A 58 2.95 13.25 -9.32
C VAL A 58 3.77 12.49 -8.29
N ALA A 59 3.13 11.61 -7.51
CA ALA A 59 3.74 10.67 -6.58
C ALA A 59 2.75 9.52 -6.32
N VAL A 60 3.25 8.36 -5.91
CA VAL A 60 2.40 7.21 -5.54
C VAL A 60 2.78 6.70 -4.16
N PHE A 61 1.81 6.63 -3.26
CA PHE A 61 1.97 5.99 -1.95
C PHE A 61 1.53 4.54 -2.05
N PHE A 62 2.39 3.61 -1.63
CA PHE A 62 2.07 2.19 -1.60
C PHE A 62 2.26 1.62 -0.21
N ASP A 63 1.30 0.82 0.24
CA ASP A 63 1.58 -0.10 1.34
C ASP A 63 2.72 -1.03 0.92
N PHE A 64 3.75 -1.15 1.76
CA PHE A 64 4.95 -1.94 1.42
C PHE A 64 4.65 -3.44 1.25
N TYR A 65 3.50 -3.94 1.73
CA TYR A 65 3.03 -5.29 1.45
C TYR A 65 2.48 -5.48 0.02
N LEU A 66 2.17 -4.39 -0.69
CA LEU A 66 1.58 -4.43 -2.03
C LEU A 66 2.63 -4.39 -3.15
N LEU A 67 3.70 -5.17 -3.02
CA LEU A 67 4.76 -5.25 -4.02
C LEU A 67 4.24 -5.59 -5.44
N PRO A 68 3.31 -6.54 -5.64
CA PRO A 68 2.77 -6.81 -6.97
C PRO A 68 2.06 -5.60 -7.58
N GLN A 69 1.35 -4.83 -6.76
CA GLN A 69 0.67 -3.62 -7.19
C GLN A 69 1.66 -2.54 -7.62
N LEU A 70 2.74 -2.37 -6.86
CA LEU A 70 3.83 -1.47 -7.22
C LEU A 70 4.45 -1.83 -8.57
N GLN A 71 4.74 -3.11 -8.81
CA GLN A 71 5.29 -3.59 -10.07
C GLN A 71 4.33 -3.33 -11.24
N ALA A 72 3.04 -3.61 -11.07
CA ALA A 72 2.02 -3.34 -12.07
C ALA A 72 1.91 -1.84 -12.38
N THR A 73 1.91 -0.98 -11.37
CA THR A 73 1.87 0.48 -11.56
C THR A 73 3.10 0.99 -12.30
N ARG A 74 4.29 0.45 -12.04
CA ARG A 74 5.51 0.82 -12.80
C ARG A 74 5.43 0.37 -14.25
N ALA A 75 4.93 -0.84 -14.51
CA ALA A 75 4.76 -1.35 -15.87
C ALA A 75 3.75 -0.53 -16.69
N LEU A 76 2.68 -0.05 -16.05
CA LEU A 76 1.58 0.66 -16.72
C LEU A 76 1.82 2.17 -16.88
N SER A 77 2.46 2.82 -15.91
CA SER A 77 2.51 4.28 -15.87
C SER A 77 3.55 4.88 -16.83
N GLY A 78 4.61 4.16 -17.18
CA GLY A 78 5.70 4.66 -18.03
C GLY A 78 6.37 5.94 -17.52
N HIS A 79 6.03 6.40 -16.32
CA HIS A 79 6.36 7.70 -15.77
C HIS A 79 7.22 7.56 -14.50
N PRO A 80 8.17 8.47 -14.28
CA PRO A 80 9.12 8.40 -13.17
C PRO A 80 8.54 8.93 -11.85
N ALA A 81 7.20 8.91 -11.67
CA ALA A 81 6.58 9.44 -10.47
C ALA A 81 7.20 8.77 -9.22
N PRO A 82 7.69 9.54 -8.23
CA PRO A 82 8.30 8.98 -7.04
C PRO A 82 7.32 8.03 -6.34
N VAL A 83 7.84 6.85 -6.04
CA VAL A 83 7.15 5.82 -5.26
C VAL A 83 7.57 5.98 -3.81
N ILE A 84 6.59 6.24 -2.95
CA ILE A 84 6.78 6.37 -1.52
C ILE A 84 6.15 5.15 -0.86
N ALA A 85 6.98 4.31 -0.23
CA ALA A 85 6.47 3.23 0.60
C ALA A 85 5.86 3.82 1.87
N PHE A 86 4.62 3.46 2.15
CA PHE A 86 3.88 3.78 3.35
C PHE A 86 3.78 2.54 4.21
N ALA A 87 4.21 2.64 5.46
CA ALA A 87 4.08 1.58 6.44
C ALA A 87 3.07 2.04 7.50
N PRO A 88 1.85 1.50 7.55
CA PRO A 88 0.85 1.90 8.55
C PRO A 88 1.17 1.42 9.98
N ILE A 89 2.35 0.84 10.20
CA ILE A 89 2.81 0.36 11.50
C ILE A 89 3.63 1.44 12.22
N GLY A 90 3.45 1.53 13.54
CA GLY A 90 4.28 2.42 14.36
C GLY A 90 5.78 2.10 14.21
N CYS A 91 6.63 3.12 14.31
CA CYS A 91 8.07 2.99 14.11
C CYS A 91 8.72 1.92 15.02
N THR A 92 8.21 1.76 16.25
CA THR A 92 8.66 0.72 17.19
C THR A 92 8.32 -0.68 16.70
N GLY A 93 7.11 -0.88 16.18
CA GLY A 93 6.70 -2.13 15.53
C GLY A 93 7.50 -2.39 14.26
N PHE A 94 7.80 -1.35 13.49
CA PHE A 94 8.66 -1.46 12.31
C PHE A 94 10.07 -1.93 12.68
N LEU A 95 10.71 -1.24 13.62
CA LEU A 95 12.05 -1.59 14.10
C LEU A 95 12.09 -2.99 14.74
N ARG A 96 11.06 -3.37 15.49
CA ARG A 96 11.02 -4.70 16.10
C ARG A 96 10.98 -5.82 15.05
N ASN A 97 10.22 -5.64 13.97
CA ASN A 97 10.02 -6.69 12.97
C ASN A 97 11.09 -6.71 11.87
N TRP A 98 11.61 -5.53 11.47
CA TRP A 98 12.54 -5.40 10.34
C TRP A 98 13.87 -4.74 10.69
N GLY A 99 14.06 -4.33 11.95
CA GLY A 99 15.33 -3.74 12.41
C GLY A 99 16.41 -4.79 12.71
N PRO A 100 17.67 -4.37 12.78
CA PRO A 100 18.76 -5.24 13.19
C PRO A 100 18.67 -5.57 14.70
N GLU A 101 19.26 -6.69 15.10
CA GLU A 101 19.25 -7.14 16.50
C GLU A 101 19.92 -6.13 17.44
N SER A 102 20.95 -5.41 16.96
CA SER A 102 21.68 -4.40 17.73
C SER A 102 20.82 -3.24 18.26
N VAL A 103 19.63 -3.04 17.68
CA VAL A 103 18.66 -2.03 18.14
C VAL A 103 17.33 -2.65 18.62
N GLY A 104 17.33 -3.95 18.91
CA GLY A 104 16.17 -4.68 19.43
C GLY A 104 15.21 -5.23 18.36
N GLY A 105 15.62 -5.24 17.09
CA GLY A 105 14.88 -5.88 16.02
C GLY A 105 15.05 -7.40 15.97
N ARG A 106 14.41 -8.04 14.99
CA ARG A 106 14.47 -9.49 14.77
C ARG A 106 15.69 -9.94 13.96
N GLY A 107 16.46 -9.04 13.37
CA GLY A 107 17.63 -9.40 12.59
C GLY A 107 17.29 -9.93 11.20
N ASP A 108 18.18 -10.75 10.64
CA ASP A 108 18.03 -11.32 9.30
C ASP A 108 17.00 -12.46 9.33
N PHE A 109 15.79 -12.14 8.89
CA PHE A 109 14.70 -13.11 8.81
C PHE A 109 14.94 -14.19 7.75
N GLY A 110 15.67 -13.88 6.68
CA GLY A 110 16.04 -14.87 5.65
C GLY A 110 16.98 -15.92 6.21
N ALA A 111 18.02 -15.49 6.94
CA ALA A 111 18.93 -16.40 7.63
C ALA A 111 18.22 -17.30 8.66
N GLN A 112 17.17 -16.78 9.33
CA GLN A 112 16.35 -17.58 10.24
C GLN A 112 15.51 -18.63 9.50
N ILE A 113 14.90 -18.27 8.36
CA ILE A 113 14.19 -19.22 7.50
C ILE A 113 15.13 -20.32 7.03
N ASP A 114 16.34 -19.97 6.57
CA ASP A 114 17.32 -20.93 6.08
C ASP A 114 17.79 -21.88 7.19
N ALA A 115 18.04 -21.36 8.39
CA ALA A 115 18.40 -22.18 9.55
C ALA A 115 17.28 -23.15 9.95
N GLU A 116 16.03 -22.70 9.90
CA GLU A 116 14.87 -23.53 10.23
C GLU A 116 14.59 -24.59 9.15
N ALA A 117 14.79 -24.23 7.87
CA ALA A 117 14.75 -25.17 6.76
C ALA A 117 15.78 -26.28 6.93
N GLN A 118 17.03 -25.94 7.30
CA GLN A 118 18.07 -26.92 7.61
C GLN A 118 17.69 -27.83 8.79
N ARG A 119 17.10 -27.26 9.85
CA ARG A 119 16.71 -28.00 11.06
C ARG A 119 15.57 -28.99 10.80
N THR A 120 14.61 -28.63 9.96
CA THR A 120 13.37 -29.40 9.72
C THR A 120 13.42 -30.27 8.48
N GLY A 121 14.37 -30.01 7.56
CA GLY A 121 14.44 -30.66 6.26
C GLY A 121 13.40 -30.13 5.25
N LYS A 122 12.63 -29.09 5.60
CA LYS A 122 11.69 -28.42 4.69
C LYS A 122 12.45 -27.46 3.76
N SER A 123 11.81 -27.08 2.67
CA SER A 123 12.32 -25.97 1.84
C SER A 123 12.13 -24.62 2.55
N PRO A 124 12.98 -23.61 2.26
CA PRO A 124 12.79 -22.25 2.76
C PRO A 124 11.41 -21.65 2.44
N LEU A 125 10.85 -22.00 1.27
CA LEU A 125 9.52 -21.54 0.88
C LEU A 125 8.44 -22.09 1.80
N GLU A 126 8.45 -23.40 2.08
CA GLU A 126 7.47 -24.03 2.99
C GLU A 126 7.54 -23.44 4.40
N VAL A 127 8.76 -23.21 4.91
CA VAL A 127 8.96 -22.56 6.22
C VAL A 127 8.40 -21.12 6.19
N GLY A 128 8.66 -20.37 5.13
CA GLY A 128 8.13 -19.01 4.97
C GLY A 128 6.60 -18.97 4.89
N GLU A 129 5.99 -19.90 4.15
CA GLU A 129 4.54 -20.04 4.01
C GLU A 129 3.87 -20.39 5.34
N GLU A 130 4.49 -21.26 6.14
CA GLU A 130 3.98 -21.60 7.48
C GLU A 130 3.93 -20.37 8.39
N VAL A 131 4.98 -19.54 8.38
CA VAL A 131 4.99 -18.30 9.17
C VAL A 131 3.88 -17.35 8.72
N TYR A 132 3.65 -17.22 7.41
CA TYR A 132 2.61 -16.34 6.88
C TYR A 132 1.18 -16.86 7.16
N THR A 133 0.99 -18.18 7.07
CA THR A 133 -0.31 -18.83 7.27
C THR A 133 -0.72 -18.82 8.74
N LEU A 134 0.23 -18.95 9.66
CA LEU A 134 -0.03 -18.89 11.11
C LEU A 134 -0.67 -17.56 11.53
N VAL A 135 -0.21 -16.45 10.92
CA VAL A 135 -0.74 -15.11 11.16
C VAL A 135 -2.16 -14.96 10.58
N SER A 136 -2.44 -15.63 9.46
CA SER A 136 -3.75 -15.57 8.80
C SER A 136 -4.84 -16.34 9.57
N SER A 137 -4.47 -17.45 10.24
CA SER A 137 -5.42 -18.22 11.07
C SER A 137 -5.83 -17.52 12.37
N LEU A 138 -5.06 -16.54 12.86
CA LEU A 138 -5.39 -15.77 14.08
C LEU A 138 -6.51 -14.73 13.87
N HIS A 139 -6.96 -14.52 12.63
CA HIS A 139 -8.03 -13.59 12.27
C HIS A 139 -9.31 -14.28 11.79
N ALA A 140 -9.41 -15.60 11.97
CA ALA A 140 -10.56 -16.41 11.54
C ALA A 140 -11.56 -16.72 12.67
N GLU A 141 -11.43 -16.10 13.84
CA GLU A 141 -12.39 -16.16 14.97
C GLU A 141 -13.18 -14.86 15.13
#